data_AF-A0A1Q7CJF6-F1
#
_entry.id   AF-A0A1Q7CJF6-F1
#
_cell.length_a   1.000
_cell.length_b   1.000
_cell.length_c   1.000
_cell.angle_alpha   90.00
_cell.angle_beta   90.00
_cell.angle_gamma   90.00
#
_symmetry.space_group_name_H-M   'P 1'
#
loop_
_entity.id
_entity.type
_entity.pdbx_description
1 polymer ?
#
loop_
_entity_poly.entity_id
_entity_poly.type
_entity_poly.pdbx_seq_one_letter_code
_entity_poly.pdbx_strand_id
1 'polypeptide(L)'
;MATTETGRSTSIAPHQLPHHKVKIKKAGQRACNELNAKGKFCGGHLKRWYYMTDAVEQACGDVAKAWGENAEVYRCEHCKTLYLPNPETPSGLNVAGEGQLSVFGLTIPPKEK
;
A
#
# COMPACT_ATOMS: atom_id res chain seq x y z
N MET A 1 -12.69 16.99 -34.22
CA MET A 1 -13.01 17.21 -32.79
C MET A 1 -13.04 15.86 -32.12
N ALA A 2 -12.10 15.56 -31.23
CA ALA A 2 -12.07 14.30 -30.50
C ALA A 2 -12.00 14.63 -29.01
N THR A 3 -13.16 14.63 -28.37
CA THR A 3 -13.30 14.67 -26.92
C THR A 3 -13.14 13.25 -26.41
N THR A 4 -11.97 12.90 -25.88
CA THR A 4 -11.80 11.68 -25.08
C THR A 4 -11.94 12.04 -23.61
N GLU A 5 -12.89 11.36 -22.99
CA GLU A 5 -13.47 11.62 -21.70
C GLU A 5 -12.46 11.35 -20.58
N THR A 6 -12.21 12.36 -19.75
CA THR A 6 -11.37 12.25 -18.56
C THR A 6 -12.07 11.37 -17.53
N GLY A 7 -11.55 10.15 -17.33
CA GLY A 7 -11.97 9.25 -16.27
C GLY A 7 -11.89 9.91 -14.91
N ARG A 8 -13.04 9.98 -14.23
CA ARG A 8 -13.19 10.57 -12.90
C ARG A 8 -12.63 9.59 -11.86
N SER A 9 -11.39 9.79 -11.41
CA SER A 9 -10.81 9.09 -10.27
C SER A 9 -11.67 9.34 -9.04
N THR A 10 -12.51 8.36 -8.70
CA THR A 10 -13.38 8.40 -7.53
C THR A 10 -12.50 8.10 -6.32
N SER A 11 -12.09 9.14 -5.61
CA SER A 11 -11.37 9.07 -4.34
C SER A 11 -12.30 8.52 -3.26
N ILE A 12 -12.46 7.19 -3.24
CA ILE A 12 -13.12 6.47 -2.14
C ILE A 12 -12.17 6.57 -0.94
N ALA A 13 -12.50 7.42 0.03
CA ALA A 13 -11.81 7.40 1.31
C ALA A 13 -11.97 5.98 1.90
N PRO A 14 -10.88 5.32 2.31
CA PRO A 14 -10.97 3.94 2.78
C PRO A 14 -11.79 3.88 4.07
N HIS A 15 -12.55 2.79 4.25
CA HIS A 15 -13.28 2.55 5.49
C HIS A 15 -12.28 2.54 6.66
N GLN A 16 -12.47 3.45 7.60
CA GLN A 16 -11.65 3.49 8.81
C GLN A 16 -12.05 2.35 9.73
N LEU A 17 -11.06 1.63 10.27
CA LEU A 17 -11.27 0.58 11.26
C LEU A 17 -11.27 1.20 12.67
N PRO A 18 -11.98 0.59 13.64
CA PRO A 18 -12.09 1.16 14.99
C PRO A 18 -10.74 1.21 15.72
N HIS A 19 -9.87 0.23 15.51
CA HIS A 19 -8.57 0.14 16.19
C HIS A 19 -7.38 0.56 15.31
N HIS A 20 -7.59 0.83 14.02
CA HIS A 20 -6.51 1.16 13.08
C HIS A 20 -6.79 2.39 12.26
N LYS A 21 -5.75 3.22 12.11
CA LYS A 21 -5.74 4.27 11.11
C LYS A 21 -5.41 3.66 9.75
N VAL A 22 -6.32 3.84 8.81
CA VAL A 22 -6.25 3.35 7.43
C VAL A 22 -6.08 4.53 6.48
N LYS A 23 -5.17 4.39 5.53
CA LYS A 23 -4.99 5.33 4.42
C LYS A 23 -4.79 4.58 3.11
N ILE A 24 -4.98 5.29 2.00
CA ILE A 24 -4.55 4.80 0.69
C ILE A 24 -3.11 5.26 0.47
N LYS A 25 -2.26 4.32 0.06
CA LYS A 25 -0.87 4.56 -0.30
C LYS A 25 -0.81 5.51 -1.51
N LYS A 26 0.05 6.52 -1.50
CA LYS A 26 0.31 7.32 -2.71
C LYS A 26 1.10 6.49 -3.72
N ALA A 27 0.98 6.82 -5.01
CA ALA A 27 1.78 6.19 -6.06
C ALA A 27 3.28 6.28 -5.73
N GLY A 28 4.00 5.16 -5.80
CA GLY A 28 5.43 5.08 -5.48
C GLY A 28 5.82 5.24 -3.99
N GLN A 29 4.87 5.42 -3.07
CA GLN A 29 5.18 5.64 -1.67
C GLN A 29 5.84 4.41 -1.02
N ARG A 30 7.08 4.54 -0.54
CA ARG A 30 7.79 3.45 0.19
C ARG A 30 7.93 3.71 1.70
N ALA A 31 7.70 4.96 2.12
CA ALA A 31 7.82 5.40 3.51
C ALA A 31 6.50 5.98 4.02
N CYS A 32 6.29 5.88 5.32
CA CYS A 32 5.12 6.41 6.00
C CYS A 32 5.14 7.95 6.01
N ASN A 33 4.02 8.54 5.59
CA ASN A 33 3.81 9.99 5.53
C ASN A 33 2.94 10.51 6.69
N GLU A 34 2.73 9.72 7.75
CA GLU A 34 2.06 10.22 8.95
C GLU A 34 2.89 11.31 9.60
N LEU A 35 2.21 12.39 10.00
CA LEU A 35 2.79 13.44 10.81
C LEU A 35 2.65 13.05 12.28
N ASN A 36 3.73 13.19 13.03
CA ASN A 36 3.68 13.06 14.49
C ASN A 36 3.16 14.36 15.13
N ALA A 37 2.94 14.35 16.45
CA ALA A 37 2.49 15.52 17.22
C ALA A 37 3.45 16.73 17.12
N LYS A 38 4.70 16.50 16.69
CA LYS A 38 5.71 17.54 16.46
C LYS A 38 5.76 18.01 15.01
N GLY A 39 4.80 17.61 14.17
CA GLY A 39 4.71 17.95 12.76
C GLY A 39 5.79 17.31 11.86
N LYS A 40 6.54 16.31 12.35
CA LYS A 40 7.55 15.60 11.56
C LYS A 40 6.97 14.33 10.94
N PHE A 41 7.43 14.00 9.74
CA PHE A 41 7.06 12.74 9.09
C PHE A 41 7.61 11.54 9.86
N CYS A 42 6.80 10.49 9.95
CA CYS A 42 7.16 9.23 10.58
C CYS A 42 8.33 8.56 9.85
N GLY A 43 8.34 8.56 8.52
CA GLY A 43 9.47 8.04 7.72
C GLY A 43 9.68 6.52 7.81
N GLY A 44 8.86 5.80 8.58
CA GLY A 44 9.01 4.34 8.73
C GLY A 44 8.74 3.57 7.45
N HIS A 45 9.41 2.45 7.27
CA HIS A 45 9.24 1.60 6.10
C HIS A 45 7.82 1.03 6.03
N LEU A 46 7.23 1.03 4.82
CA LEU A 46 5.93 0.41 4.56
C LEU A 46 6.14 -1.04 4.11
N LYS A 47 6.12 -1.95 5.08
CA LYS A 47 6.26 -3.38 4.82
C LYS A 47 4.91 -3.96 4.41
N ARG A 48 4.90 -4.83 3.39
CA ARG A 48 3.73 -5.65 3.07
C ARG A 48 3.47 -6.57 4.27
N TRP A 49 2.27 -6.50 4.82
CA TRP A 49 1.91 -7.12 6.07
C TRP A 49 0.80 -8.15 5.84
N TYR A 50 1.02 -9.36 6.37
CA TYR A 50 0.09 -10.47 6.26
C TYR A 50 -0.64 -10.63 7.60
N TYR A 51 -1.95 -10.41 7.57
CA TYR A 51 -2.82 -10.47 8.75
C TYR A 51 -2.64 -11.78 9.53
N MET A 52 -2.56 -12.91 8.83
CA MET A 52 -2.43 -14.24 9.41
C MET A 52 -1.13 -14.50 10.21
N THR A 53 -0.17 -13.57 10.17
CA THR A 53 1.13 -13.74 10.87
C THR A 53 1.22 -12.99 12.20
N ASP A 54 0.26 -12.13 12.53
CA ASP A 54 0.28 -11.31 13.74
C ASP A 54 -0.83 -11.74 14.71
N ALA A 55 -0.46 -12.46 15.77
CA ALA A 55 -1.40 -13.05 16.73
C ALA A 55 -2.26 -11.99 17.45
N VAL A 56 -1.74 -10.77 17.64
CA VAL A 56 -2.48 -9.68 18.30
C VAL A 56 -3.59 -9.16 17.39
N GLU A 57 -3.31 -9.05 16.10
CA GLU A 57 -4.26 -8.56 15.11
C GLU A 57 -5.28 -9.64 14.71
N GLN A 58 -4.88 -10.91 14.76
CA GLN A 58 -5.80 -12.05 14.69
C GLN A 58 -6.87 -11.99 15.78
N ALA A 59 -6.50 -11.62 17.02
CA ALA A 59 -7.45 -11.46 18.11
C ALA A 59 -8.40 -10.26 17.91
N CYS A 60 -7.95 -9.21 17.23
CA CYS A 60 -8.76 -8.02 16.92
C CYS A 60 -9.82 -8.29 15.84
N GLY A 61 -9.49 -9.08 14.80
CA GLY A 61 -10.46 -9.51 13.78
C GLY A 61 -10.86 -8.45 12.74
N ASP A 62 -10.65 -7.17 13.03
CA ASP A 62 -11.17 -6.03 12.25
C ASP A 62 -10.74 -6.04 10.77
N VAL A 63 -9.44 -6.28 10.54
CA VAL A 63 -8.84 -6.25 9.20
C VAL A 63 -9.36 -7.40 8.33
N ALA A 64 -9.42 -8.62 8.89
CA ALA A 64 -9.95 -9.79 8.17
C ALA A 64 -11.43 -9.63 7.85
N LYS A 65 -12.22 -9.04 8.75
CA LYS A 65 -13.64 -8.77 8.50
C LYS A 65 -13.86 -7.75 7.38
N ALA A 66 -12.99 -6.74 7.28
CA ALA A 66 -13.13 -5.67 6.29
C ALA A 66 -12.63 -6.03 4.89
N TRP A 67 -11.48 -6.72 4.79
CA TRP A 67 -10.81 -6.96 3.50
C TRP A 67 -10.49 -8.43 3.21
N GLY A 68 -10.66 -9.33 4.19
CA GLY A 68 -10.31 -10.74 4.07
C GLY A 68 -8.88 -11.06 4.51
N GLU A 69 -8.60 -12.35 4.69
CA GLU A 69 -7.35 -12.85 5.29
C GLU A 69 -6.12 -12.69 4.39
N ASN A 70 -6.35 -12.69 3.07
CA ASN A 70 -5.30 -12.60 2.04
C ASN A 70 -5.20 -11.22 1.39
N ALA A 71 -5.82 -10.20 1.99
CA ALA A 71 -5.77 -8.84 1.46
C ALA A 71 -4.34 -8.28 1.48
N GLU A 72 -3.95 -7.63 0.40
CA GLU A 72 -2.69 -6.89 0.36
C GLU A 72 -2.81 -5.60 1.18
N VAL A 73 -2.13 -5.55 2.33
CA VAL A 73 -2.07 -4.36 3.20
C VAL A 73 -0.62 -4.05 3.51
N TYR A 74 -0.27 -2.77 3.58
CA TYR A 74 1.04 -2.30 4.02
C TYR A 74 0.94 -1.73 5.42
N ARG A 75 1.88 -2.08 6.31
CA ARG A 75 1.91 -1.57 7.68
C ARG A 75 3.21 -0.81 7.91
N CYS A 76 3.11 0.37 8.52
CA CYS A 76 4.28 1.11 8.97
C CYS A 76 4.93 0.44 10.17
N GLU A 77 6.25 0.30 10.17
CA GLU A 77 6.99 -0.32 11.28
C GLU A 77 7.01 0.52 12.57
N HIS A 78 6.89 1.85 12.46
CA HIS A 78 6.93 2.73 13.64
C HIS A 78 5.54 3.04 14.20
N CYS A 79 4.66 3.62 13.38
CA CYS A 79 3.35 4.09 13.83
C CYS A 79 2.22 3.08 13.62
N LYS A 80 2.49 1.94 12.98
CA LYS A 80 1.52 0.84 12.73
C LYS A 80 0.29 1.23 11.90
N THR A 81 0.26 2.43 11.33
CA THR A 81 -0.77 2.84 10.36
C THR A 81 -0.80 1.88 9.19
N LEU A 82 -2.02 1.54 8.77
CA LEU A 82 -2.29 0.65 7.65
C LEU A 82 -2.48 1.46 6.37
N TYR A 83 -1.87 0.98 5.29
CA TYR A 83 -1.93 1.56 3.97
C TYR A 83 -2.45 0.52 2.98
N LEU A 84 -3.59 0.82 2.37
CA LEU A 84 -4.13 0.05 1.27
C LEU A 84 -3.40 0.39 -0.04
N PRO A 85 -3.22 -0.58 -0.94
CA PRO A 85 -2.66 -0.32 -2.26
C PRO A 85 -3.54 0.68 -3.02
N ASN A 86 -2.91 1.57 -3.79
CA ASN A 86 -3.64 2.44 -4.70
C ASN A 86 -4.10 1.61 -5.91
N PRO A 87 -5.38 1.65 -6.31
CA PRO A 87 -5.84 1.00 -7.54
C PRO A 87 -5.11 1.49 -8.81
N GLU A 88 -4.62 2.72 -8.82
CA GLU A 88 -3.91 3.28 -9.98
C GLU A 88 -2.44 2.82 -10.09
N THR A 89 -1.87 2.25 -9.03
CA THR A 89 -0.47 1.80 -9.04
C THR A 89 -0.41 0.28 -9.18
N PRO A 90 0.26 -0.27 -10.20
CA PRO A 90 0.38 -1.71 -10.33
C PRO A 90 1.08 -2.32 -9.10
N SER A 91 0.50 -3.37 -8.55
CA SER A 91 1.09 -4.13 -7.44
C SER A 91 2.42 -4.73 -7.87
N GLY A 92 3.43 -4.71 -7.00
CA GLY A 92 4.72 -5.36 -7.26
C GLY A 92 5.73 -4.50 -8.02
N LEU A 93 5.58 -3.18 -8.04
CA LEU A 93 6.58 -2.26 -8.59
C LEU A 93 7.96 -2.47 -7.93
N ASN A 94 8.90 -2.99 -8.70
CA ASN A 94 10.25 -3.24 -8.25
C ASN A 94 11.12 -1.97 -8.42
N VAL A 95 12.43 -2.13 -8.22
CA VAL A 95 13.39 -1.02 -8.33
C VAL A 95 13.63 -0.60 -9.80
N ALA A 96 13.40 -1.52 -10.74
CA ALA A 96 13.65 -1.32 -12.17
C ALA A 96 12.51 -0.58 -12.89
N GLY A 97 11.37 -0.37 -12.24
CA GLY A 97 10.21 0.32 -12.81
C GLY A 97 9.12 -0.63 -13.28
N GLU A 98 8.10 -0.07 -13.94
CA GLU A 98 6.96 -0.84 -14.42
C GLU A 98 7.36 -1.77 -15.57
N GLY A 99 6.98 -3.04 -15.47
CA GLY A 99 7.21 -4.04 -16.51
C GLY A 99 8.65 -4.55 -16.65
N GLN A 100 9.62 -3.96 -15.95
CA GLN A 100 11.02 -4.41 -15.96
C GLN A 100 11.29 -5.35 -14.78
N LEU A 101 12.27 -6.25 -14.89
CA LEU A 101 12.74 -7.09 -13.79
C LEU A 101 14.06 -6.54 -13.23
N SER A 102 14.17 -6.43 -11.92
CA SER A 102 15.45 -6.16 -11.26
C SER A 102 16.03 -7.46 -10.71
N VAL A 103 17.11 -7.93 -11.30
CA VAL A 103 17.83 -9.14 -10.86
C VAL A 103 19.24 -8.71 -10.46
N PHE A 104 19.56 -8.77 -9.17
CA PHE A 104 20.87 -8.33 -8.63
C PHE A 104 21.32 -6.93 -9.09
N GLY A 105 20.38 -5.98 -9.17
CA GLY A 105 20.68 -4.59 -9.58
C GLY A 105 20.79 -4.38 -11.10
N LEU A 106 20.64 -5.45 -11.91
CA LEU A 106 20.50 -5.34 -13.36
C LEU A 106 19.02 -5.19 -13.72
N THR A 107 18.71 -4.20 -14.54
CA THR A 107 17.40 -4.01 -15.16
C THR A 107 17.33 -4.88 -16.40
N ILE A 108 16.44 -5.88 -16.39
CA ILE A 108 16.27 -6.86 -17.46
C ILE A 108 14.85 -6.70 -18.03
N PRO A 109 14.68 -6.65 -19.36
CA PRO A 109 13.36 -6.69 -19.96
C PRO A 109 12.63 -8.00 -19.59
N PRO A 110 11.31 -7.96 -19.44
CA PRO A 110 10.54 -9.16 -19.15
C PRO A 110 10.70 -10.16 -20.28
N LYS A 111 10.82 -11.45 -19.95
CA LYS A 111 10.92 -12.52 -20.95
C LYS A 111 9.61 -12.56 -21.73
N GLU A 112 9.68 -12.44 -23.07
CA GLU A 112 8.52 -12.62 -23.93
C GLU A 112 7.93 -14.03 -23.68
N LYS A 113 6.60 -14.09 -23.53
CA LYS A 113 5.86 -15.33 -23.28
C LYS A 113 5.70 -16.14 -24.56
#